data_AF-A0A1G9GFE1-F1
#
_entry.id   AF-A0A1G9GFE1-F1
#
_cell.length_a   1.000
_cell.length_b   1.000
_cell.length_c   1.000
_cell.angle_alpha   90.00
_cell.angle_beta   90.00
_cell.angle_gamma   90.00
#
_symmetry.space_group_name_H-M   'P 1'
#
loop_
_entity.id
_entity.type
_entity.pdbx_description
1 polymer ?
#
loop_
_entity_poly.entity_id
_entity_poly.type
_entity_poly.pdbx_seq_one_letter_code
_entity_poly.pdbx_strand_id
1 'polypeptide(L)'
;MMAMMQDRTTPRARRAALLIAALRHMMRAPLPLMRAAMAGLIASLLVLAAPAPLRASEAAGPSGGLELVMVEEHGCIWCETWNAQIGPIYPKTEEGRRAPLRRVELHSPELAQLKLERPVSFTPTFLLVRDGRELDRIEGYPGDDFFWALLGMLLDKHLGDPSEAGPAALGL
;
A
#
# COMPACT_ATOMS: atom_id res chain seq x y z
N MET A 1 96.63 25.02 22.98
CA MET A 1 96.32 26.06 21.99
C MET A 1 94.93 25.73 21.42
N MET A 2 93.81 25.91 22.15
CA MET A 2 93.13 27.18 22.51
C MET A 2 93.11 28.17 21.34
N ALA A 3 91.98 28.64 20.80
CA ALA A 3 90.58 28.28 20.94
C ALA A 3 89.87 28.84 19.70
N MET A 4 89.23 27.97 18.91
CA MET A 4 88.21 28.33 17.94
C MET A 4 86.93 28.66 18.73
N MET A 5 86.71 29.92 19.07
CA MET A 5 85.51 30.28 19.82
C MET A 5 85.17 31.74 19.60
N GLN A 6 83.87 31.96 19.43
CA GLN A 6 83.15 33.21 19.57
C GLN A 6 82.84 34.04 18.32
N ASP A 7 81.60 34.47 18.16
CA ASP A 7 80.37 34.02 18.81
C ASP A 7 79.21 34.66 18.06
N ARG A 8 78.04 34.03 18.15
CA ARG A 8 76.85 34.27 17.33
C ARG A 8 76.07 35.55 17.68
N THR A 9 76.74 36.68 17.89
CA THR A 9 76.16 37.86 18.59
C THR A 9 75.78 39.06 17.69
N THR A 10 75.89 38.96 16.36
CA THR A 10 75.51 40.09 15.49
C THR A 10 73.99 40.31 15.44
N PRO A 11 73.52 41.57 15.41
CA PRO A 11 72.09 41.89 15.44
C PRO A 11 71.33 41.39 14.20
N ARG A 12 72.01 41.20 13.06
CA ARG A 12 71.44 40.56 11.86
C ARG A 12 71.17 39.07 12.06
N ALA A 13 72.08 38.34 12.72
CA ALA A 13 71.87 36.92 13.05
C ALA A 13 70.73 36.72 14.06
N ARG A 14 70.59 37.65 15.03
CA ARG A 14 69.46 37.65 15.98
C ARG A 14 68.11 37.90 15.29
N ARG A 15 68.03 38.84 14.34
CA ARG A 15 66.79 39.10 13.57
C ARG A 15 66.41 37.94 12.67
N ALA A 16 67.37 37.31 11.99
CA ALA A 16 67.12 36.12 11.16
C ALA A 16 66.64 34.92 12.02
N ALA A 17 67.26 34.69 13.18
CA ALA A 17 66.84 33.63 14.11
C ALA A 17 65.42 33.84 14.67
N LEU A 18 65.04 35.09 14.96
CA LEU A 18 63.69 35.44 15.43
C LEU A 18 62.62 35.23 14.34
N LEU A 19 62.90 35.59 13.09
CA LEU A 19 61.99 35.35 11.95
C LEU A 19 61.78 33.85 11.70
N ILE A 20 62.86 33.05 11.72
CA ILE A 20 62.80 31.59 11.52
C ILE A 20 62.06 30.90 12.69
N ALA A 21 62.26 31.37 13.93
CA ALA A 21 61.54 30.87 15.10
C ALA A 21 60.03 31.21 15.04
N ALA A 22 59.67 32.41 14.61
CA ALA A 22 58.27 32.83 14.43
C ALA A 22 57.56 32.03 13.31
N LEU A 23 58.23 31.81 12.17
CA LEU A 23 57.73 30.97 11.07
C LEU A 23 57.52 29.50 11.50
N ARG A 24 58.44 28.94 12.30
CA ARG A 24 58.29 27.58 12.87
C ARG A 24 57.18 27.48 13.92
N HIS A 25 56.88 28.55 14.65
CA HIS A 25 55.77 28.59 15.60
C HIS A 25 54.42 28.67 14.89
N MET A 26 54.34 29.46 13.81
CA MET A 26 53.11 29.62 13.01
C MET A 26 52.69 28.32 12.29
N MET A 27 53.65 27.46 11.91
CA MET A 27 53.38 26.14 11.30
C MET A 27 53.23 24.97 12.29
N ARG A 28 53.34 25.23 13.61
CA ARG A 28 53.17 24.22 14.68
C ARG A 28 51.81 24.29 15.38
N ALA A 29 50.90 25.15 14.92
CA ALA A 29 49.50 25.05 15.32
C ALA A 29 49.00 23.65 14.95
N PRO A 30 48.39 22.92 15.89
CA PRO A 30 48.05 21.52 15.67
C PRO A 30 47.00 21.44 14.55
N LEU A 31 47.29 20.63 13.53
CA LEU A 31 46.39 20.33 12.42
C LEU A 31 45.06 19.59 12.75
N PRO A 32 44.71 19.10 13.97
CA PRO A 32 43.47 18.35 14.12
C PRO A 32 42.22 19.23 14.27
N LEU A 33 42.33 20.56 14.48
CA LEU A 33 41.14 21.42 14.59
C LEU A 33 40.56 21.86 13.23
N MET A 34 41.35 21.97 12.16
CA MET A 34 40.81 22.26 10.82
C MET A 34 40.15 21.04 10.15
N ARG A 35 40.45 19.81 10.60
CA ARG A 35 39.68 18.62 10.21
C ARG A 35 38.38 18.45 10.97
N ALA A 36 38.27 18.99 12.19
CA ALA A 36 37.04 18.89 12.98
C ALA A 36 35.94 19.86 12.51
N ALA A 37 36.29 21.03 11.96
CA ALA A 37 35.28 21.97 11.44
C ALA A 37 34.65 21.53 10.09
N MET A 38 35.38 20.78 9.25
CA MET A 38 34.81 20.24 8.00
C MET A 38 34.02 18.93 8.19
N ALA A 39 34.15 18.24 9.34
CA ALA A 39 33.28 17.11 9.68
C ALA A 39 31.99 17.56 10.41
N GLY A 40 32.03 18.69 11.13
CA GLY A 40 30.86 19.21 11.86
C GLY A 40 29.82 19.93 10.99
N LEU A 41 30.23 20.61 9.91
CA LEU A 41 29.29 21.32 9.02
C LEU A 41 28.61 20.42 7.98
N ILE A 42 29.15 19.24 7.68
CA ILE A 42 28.45 18.23 6.84
C ILE A 42 27.41 17.46 7.69
N ALA A 43 27.64 17.30 8.99
CA ALA A 43 26.70 16.61 9.87
C ALA A 43 25.47 17.46 10.27
N SER A 44 25.53 18.79 10.19
CA SER A 44 24.36 19.66 10.47
C SER A 44 23.52 20.02 9.24
N LEU A 45 23.97 19.73 8.02
CA LEU A 45 23.17 19.93 6.79
C LEU A 45 22.52 18.65 6.25
N LEU A 46 22.54 17.55 7.02
CA LEU A 46 21.89 16.28 6.70
C LEU A 46 20.74 15.94 7.66
N VAL A 47 20.16 16.93 8.35
CA VAL A 47 18.97 16.74 9.23
C VAL A 47 17.70 17.36 8.64
N LEU A 48 17.77 18.07 7.51
CA LEU A 48 16.60 18.66 6.83
C LEU A 48 16.22 17.95 5.52
N ALA A 49 16.64 16.70 5.37
CA ALA A 49 16.15 15.80 4.34
C ALA A 49 15.82 14.44 4.98
N ALA A 50 15.14 14.45 6.12
CA ALA A 50 14.39 13.26 6.49
C ALA A 50 13.28 13.14 5.43
N PRO A 51 13.28 12.13 4.55
CA PRO A 51 12.08 11.85 3.79
C PRO A 51 11.01 11.62 4.85
N ALA A 52 10.01 12.49 4.91
CA ALA A 52 8.80 12.19 5.65
C ALA A 52 8.44 10.76 5.24
N PRO A 53 8.27 9.80 6.18
CA PRO A 53 7.81 8.50 5.78
C PRO A 53 6.52 8.78 5.02
N LEU A 54 6.52 8.53 3.71
CA LEU A 54 5.29 8.43 2.98
C LEU A 54 4.53 7.38 3.77
N ARG A 55 3.59 7.83 4.59
CA ARG A 55 2.52 7.01 5.09
C ARG A 55 1.88 6.57 3.80
N ALA A 56 2.26 5.39 3.31
CA ALA A 56 1.46 4.66 2.38
C ALA A 56 0.09 4.68 3.04
N SER A 57 -0.82 5.45 2.45
CA SER A 57 -2.22 5.28 2.75
C SER A 57 -2.46 3.87 2.27
N GLU A 58 -2.30 2.91 3.17
CA GLU A 58 -2.96 1.62 3.04
C GLU A 58 -4.41 2.04 2.92
N ALA A 59 -4.88 2.15 1.68
CA ALA A 59 -6.30 2.14 1.45
C ALA A 59 -6.69 0.81 2.09
N ALA A 60 -7.23 0.88 3.30
CA ALA A 60 -8.23 -0.06 3.72
C ALA A 60 -9.36 0.11 2.69
N GLY A 61 -9.14 -0.46 1.50
CA GLY A 61 -10.23 -0.90 0.67
C GLY A 61 -11.10 -1.77 1.55
N PRO A 62 -12.43 -1.79 1.32
CA PRO A 62 -13.34 -2.61 2.11
C PRO A 62 -12.68 -3.98 2.28
N SER A 63 -12.41 -4.35 3.54
CA SER A 63 -11.79 -5.63 3.88
C SER A 63 -12.58 -6.71 3.15
N GLY A 64 -11.96 -7.31 2.13
CA GLY A 64 -12.61 -7.90 0.96
C GLY A 64 -13.55 -9.03 1.25
N GLY A 65 -14.73 -8.70 1.76
CA GLY A 65 -15.86 -9.61 1.81
C GLY A 65 -16.17 -10.08 0.40
N LEU A 66 -16.66 -11.31 0.30
CA LEU A 66 -17.29 -11.76 -0.92
C LEU A 66 -18.59 -10.95 -1.10
N GLU A 67 -18.85 -10.46 -2.30
CA GLU A 67 -20.07 -9.74 -2.65
C GLU A 67 -20.74 -10.43 -3.84
N LEU A 68 -22.07 -10.38 -3.90
CA LEU A 68 -22.82 -10.68 -5.12
C LEU A 68 -23.23 -9.36 -5.77
N VAL A 69 -22.57 -8.99 -6.85
CA VAL A 69 -22.87 -7.78 -7.61
C VAL A 69 -23.87 -8.10 -8.71
N MET A 70 -25.11 -7.65 -8.55
CA MET A 70 -26.11 -7.69 -9.62
C MET A 70 -25.92 -6.48 -10.54
N VAL A 71 -25.49 -6.74 -11.76
CA VAL A 71 -25.46 -5.75 -12.84
C VAL A 71 -26.82 -5.71 -13.51
N GLU A 72 -27.44 -4.54 -13.49
CA GLU A 72 -28.78 -4.28 -14.03
C GLU A 72 -28.77 -3.09 -15.01
N GLU A 73 -29.84 -2.95 -15.79
CA GLU A 73 -30.05 -1.79 -16.66
C GLU A 73 -31.52 -1.37 -16.67
N HIS A 74 -31.78 -0.12 -17.02
CA HIS A 74 -33.14 0.40 -17.11
C HIS A 74 -33.97 -0.33 -18.18
N GLY A 75 -35.19 -0.75 -17.82
CA GLY A 75 -36.10 -1.48 -18.71
C GLY A 75 -35.87 -2.99 -18.76
N CYS A 76 -34.96 -3.53 -17.95
CA CYS A 76 -34.71 -4.96 -17.83
C CYS A 76 -35.82 -5.67 -17.03
N ILE A 77 -36.79 -6.26 -17.74
CA ILE A 77 -37.91 -7.00 -17.12
C ILE A 77 -37.44 -8.16 -16.22
N TRP A 78 -36.32 -8.81 -16.57
CA TRP A 78 -35.76 -9.90 -15.79
C TRP A 78 -35.09 -9.43 -14.50
N CYS A 79 -34.51 -8.22 -14.52
CA CYS A 79 -33.96 -7.56 -13.34
C CYS A 79 -35.09 -7.21 -12.38
N GLU A 80 -36.19 -6.63 -12.89
CA GLU A 80 -37.40 -6.35 -12.11
C GLU A 80 -38.00 -7.62 -11.51
N THR A 81 -38.08 -8.70 -12.30
CA THR A 81 -38.60 -10.00 -11.85
C THR A 81 -37.75 -10.56 -10.71
N TRP A 82 -36.42 -10.58 -10.85
CA TRP A 82 -35.53 -11.01 -9.78
C TRP A 82 -35.65 -10.13 -8.54
N ASN A 83 -35.71 -8.80 -8.73
CA ASN A 83 -35.87 -7.83 -7.64
C ASN A 83 -37.19 -7.99 -6.87
N ALA A 84 -38.26 -8.43 -7.53
CA ALA A 84 -39.54 -8.70 -6.89
C ALA A 84 -39.57 -10.05 -6.15
N GLN A 85 -38.98 -11.09 -6.75
CA GLN A 85 -39.06 -12.46 -6.24
C GLN A 85 -37.97 -12.76 -5.20
N ILE A 86 -36.72 -12.47 -5.55
CA ILE A 86 -35.53 -12.88 -4.79
C ILE A 86 -35.00 -11.73 -3.93
N GLY A 87 -34.97 -10.50 -4.47
CA GLY A 87 -34.39 -9.33 -3.79
C GLY A 87 -34.77 -9.17 -2.31
N PRO A 88 -36.06 -9.31 -1.91
CA PRO A 88 -36.48 -9.17 -0.51
C PRO A 88 -36.17 -10.38 0.39
N ILE A 89 -35.89 -11.53 -0.22
CA ILE A 89 -35.56 -12.80 0.44
C ILE A 89 -34.05 -12.89 0.64
N TYR A 90 -33.28 -12.53 -0.37
CA TYR A 90 -31.82 -12.67 -0.44
C TYR A 90 -31.06 -12.28 0.83
N PRO A 91 -31.22 -11.06 1.41
CA PRO A 91 -30.46 -10.68 2.61
C PRO A 91 -30.85 -11.46 3.88
N LYS A 92 -31.88 -12.32 3.82
CA LYS A 92 -32.34 -13.16 4.93
C LYS A 92 -31.82 -14.60 4.83
N THR A 93 -31.12 -14.95 3.75
CA THR A 93 -30.59 -16.29 3.54
C THR A 93 -29.12 -16.39 3.96
N GLU A 94 -28.63 -17.62 4.06
CA GLU A 94 -27.22 -17.90 4.32
C GLU A 94 -26.33 -17.43 3.17
N GLU A 95 -26.77 -17.61 1.93
CA GLU A 95 -26.11 -17.11 0.73
C GLU A 95 -25.95 -15.59 0.76
N GLY A 96 -27.02 -14.85 1.08
CA GLY A 96 -26.95 -13.39 1.15
C GLY A 96 -26.13 -12.86 2.33
N ARG A 97 -25.95 -13.66 3.39
CA ARG A 97 -24.99 -13.35 4.45
C ARG A 97 -23.54 -13.60 4.01
N ARG A 98 -23.29 -14.67 3.27
CA ARG A 98 -21.96 -15.04 2.74
C ARG A 98 -21.50 -14.12 1.62
N ALA A 99 -22.43 -13.64 0.79
CA ALA A 99 -22.18 -12.73 -0.32
C ALA A 99 -23.24 -11.62 -0.34
N PRO A 100 -23.07 -10.53 0.44
CA PRO A 100 -24.01 -9.43 0.44
C PRO A 100 -24.26 -8.87 -0.96
N LEU A 101 -25.53 -8.57 -1.26
CA LEU A 101 -25.95 -8.08 -2.56
C LEU A 101 -25.60 -6.61 -2.73
N ARG A 102 -24.97 -6.28 -3.86
CA ARG A 102 -24.79 -4.90 -4.34
C ARG A 102 -25.38 -4.79 -5.74
N ARG A 103 -26.11 -3.71 -6.02
CA ARG A 103 -26.67 -3.44 -7.36
C ARG A 103 -25.86 -2.37 -8.07
N VAL A 104 -25.56 -2.59 -9.33
CA VAL A 104 -24.74 -1.71 -10.16
C VAL A 104 -25.37 -1.58 -11.55
N GLU A 105 -25.46 -0.35 -12.04
CA GLU A 105 -25.96 -0.09 -13.40
C GLU A 105 -24.89 -0.45 -14.45
N LEU A 106 -25.30 -1.10 -15.55
CA LEU A 106 -24.43 -1.63 -16.61
C LEU A 106 -23.50 -0.57 -17.22
N HIS A 107 -23.98 0.66 -17.36
CA HIS A 107 -23.23 1.76 -17.95
C HIS A 107 -22.60 2.70 -16.92
N SER A 108 -22.56 2.30 -15.64
CA SER A 108 -22.03 3.15 -14.57
C SER A 108 -20.50 3.18 -14.52
N PRO A 109 -19.91 4.29 -14.04
CA PRO A 109 -18.50 4.35 -13.67
C PRO A 109 -18.12 3.38 -12.54
N GLU A 110 -19.08 2.91 -11.74
CA GLU A 110 -18.86 1.94 -10.67
C GLU A 110 -18.51 0.56 -11.24
N LEU A 111 -19.24 0.08 -12.25
CA LEU A 111 -18.93 -1.20 -12.90
C LEU A 111 -17.52 -1.18 -13.53
N ALA A 112 -17.14 -0.05 -14.13
CA ALA A 112 -15.84 0.13 -14.77
C ALA A 112 -14.64 0.03 -13.80
N GLN A 113 -14.87 0.13 -12.49
CA GLN A 113 -13.84 -0.04 -11.47
C GLN A 113 -13.59 -1.51 -11.10
N LEU A 114 -14.51 -2.42 -11.47
CA LEU A 114 -14.35 -3.85 -11.23
C LEU A 114 -13.39 -4.48 -12.25
N LYS A 115 -12.54 -5.38 -11.78
CA LYS A 115 -11.66 -6.20 -12.62
C LYS A 115 -12.44 -7.42 -13.09
N LEU A 116 -13.18 -7.25 -14.18
CA LEU A 116 -13.99 -8.30 -14.79
C LEU A 116 -13.15 -9.21 -15.69
N GLU A 117 -13.51 -10.49 -15.76
CA GLU A 117 -12.88 -11.42 -16.71
C GLU A 117 -13.25 -11.08 -18.16
N ARG A 118 -14.48 -10.58 -18.34
CA ARG A 118 -15.03 -10.14 -19.62
C ARG A 118 -16.12 -9.07 -19.41
N PRO A 119 -16.43 -8.25 -20.43
CA PRO A 119 -17.55 -7.31 -20.34
C PRO A 119 -18.87 -8.00 -19.97
N VAL A 120 -19.76 -7.26 -19.31
CA VAL A 120 -21.15 -7.68 -19.12
C VAL A 120 -21.94 -7.26 -20.37
N SER A 121 -22.66 -8.21 -20.97
CA SER A 121 -23.46 -7.96 -22.19
C SER A 121 -24.93 -8.37 -22.04
N PHE A 122 -25.30 -8.92 -20.89
CA PHE A 122 -26.65 -9.38 -20.60
C PHE A 122 -27.06 -8.93 -19.20
N THR A 123 -28.34 -8.60 -19.02
CA THR A 123 -28.91 -8.21 -17.74
C THR A 123 -30.10 -9.12 -17.38
N PRO A 124 -30.26 -9.50 -16.09
CA PRO A 124 -29.30 -9.29 -15.01
C PRO A 124 -28.06 -10.20 -15.18
N THR A 125 -26.90 -9.72 -14.73
CA THR A 125 -25.70 -10.56 -14.52
C THR A 125 -25.30 -10.47 -13.06
N PHE A 126 -25.10 -11.61 -12.40
CA PHE A 126 -24.67 -11.68 -11.01
C PHE A 126 -23.20 -12.07 -10.94
N LEU A 127 -22.35 -11.11 -10.59
CA LEU A 127 -20.91 -11.29 -10.46
C LEU A 127 -20.56 -11.62 -9.02
N LEU A 128 -19.87 -12.72 -8.79
CA LEU A 128 -19.27 -13.01 -7.49
C LEU A 128 -17.94 -12.26 -7.42
N VAL A 129 -17.82 -11.30 -6.51
CA VAL A 129 -16.68 -10.37 -6.45
C VAL A 129 -15.97 -10.47 -5.11
N ARG A 130 -14.64 -10.46 -5.12
CA ARG A 130 -13.79 -10.32 -3.94
C ARG A 130 -12.69 -9.31 -4.24
N ASP A 131 -12.49 -8.33 -3.37
CA ASP A 131 -11.46 -7.28 -3.54
C ASP A 131 -11.56 -6.56 -4.91
N GLY A 132 -12.78 -6.31 -5.38
CA GLY A 132 -13.05 -5.66 -6.67
C GLY A 132 -12.68 -6.51 -7.89
N ARG A 133 -12.36 -7.80 -7.71
CA ARG A 133 -12.09 -8.76 -8.78
C ARG A 133 -13.25 -9.75 -8.89
N GLU A 134 -13.70 -9.96 -10.11
CA GLU A 134 -14.63 -11.04 -10.44
C GLU A 134 -13.98 -12.41 -10.21
N LEU A 135 -14.71 -13.31 -9.55
CA LEU A 135 -14.33 -14.71 -9.34
C LEU A 135 -15.12 -15.67 -10.24
N ASP A 136 -16.41 -15.39 -10.43
CA ASP A 136 -17.31 -16.15 -11.28
C ASP A 136 -18.60 -15.33 -11.53
N ARG A 137 -19.52 -15.83 -12.38
CA ARG A 137 -20.78 -15.15 -12.65
C ARG A 137 -21.95 -16.06 -13.03
N ILE A 138 -23.16 -15.52 -12.89
CA ILE A 138 -24.41 -16.05 -13.45
C ILE A 138 -24.97 -15.02 -14.43
N GLU A 139 -25.33 -15.44 -15.63
CA GLU A 139 -25.93 -14.55 -16.64
C GLU A 139 -27.39 -14.92 -16.87
N GLY A 140 -28.26 -13.92 -16.74
CA GLY A 140 -29.71 -14.06 -16.86
C GLY A 140 -30.40 -14.55 -15.59
N TYR A 141 -31.73 -14.58 -15.66
CA TYR A 141 -32.60 -15.08 -14.59
C TYR A 141 -33.78 -15.86 -15.19
N PRO A 142 -33.63 -17.18 -15.38
CA PRO A 142 -34.70 -18.02 -15.92
C PRO A 142 -35.75 -18.44 -14.86
N GLY A 143 -35.41 -18.30 -13.58
CA GLY A 143 -36.26 -18.71 -12.45
C GLY A 143 -35.46 -18.79 -11.15
N ASP A 144 -36.18 -18.86 -10.04
CA ASP A 144 -35.65 -18.91 -8.67
C ASP A 144 -34.82 -20.17 -8.40
N ASP A 145 -35.35 -21.35 -8.73
CA ASP A 145 -34.66 -22.64 -8.51
C ASP A 145 -33.28 -22.67 -9.20
N PHE A 146 -33.22 -22.14 -10.43
CA PHE A 146 -31.96 -22.03 -11.18
C PHE A 146 -30.99 -21.06 -10.53
N PHE A 147 -31.47 -19.90 -10.07
CA PHE A 147 -30.64 -18.91 -9.40
C PHE A 147 -30.01 -19.50 -8.13
N TRP A 148 -30.80 -20.13 -7.27
CA TRP A 148 -30.31 -20.71 -6.01
C TRP A 148 -29.32 -21.85 -6.24
N ALA A 149 -29.61 -22.77 -7.18
CA ALA A 149 -28.71 -23.86 -7.51
C ALA A 149 -27.36 -23.35 -8.04
N LEU A 150 -27.37 -22.40 -8.98
CA LEU A 150 -26.15 -21.83 -9.55
C LEU A 150 -25.35 -21.05 -8.49
N LEU A 151 -26.02 -20.21 -7.69
CA LEU A 151 -25.35 -19.44 -6.65
C LEU A 151 -24.70 -20.34 -5.60
N GLY A 152 -25.39 -21.41 -5.16
CA GLY A 152 -24.83 -22.39 -4.24
C GLY A 152 -23.52 -22.98 -4.76
N MET A 153 -23.51 -23.45 -6.02
CA MET A 153 -22.29 -23.97 -6.64
C MET A 153 -21.15 -22.94 -6.70
N LEU A 154 -21.45 -21.67 -7.02
CA LEU A 154 -20.43 -20.61 -7.03
C LEU A 154 -19.87 -20.36 -5.62
N LEU A 155 -20.73 -20.31 -4.61
CA LEU A 155 -20.30 -20.11 -3.23
C LEU A 155 -19.44 -21.27 -2.73
N ASP A 156 -19.85 -22.51 -2.97
CA ASP A 156 -19.10 -23.69 -2.52
C ASP A 156 -17.72 -23.77 -3.20
N LYS A 157 -17.66 -23.45 -4.50
CA LYS A 157 -16.40 -23.36 -5.25
C LYS A 157 -15.43 -22.33 -4.68
N HIS A 158 -15.93 -21.19 -4.18
CA HIS A 158 -15.09 -20.03 -3.80
C HIS A 158 -14.97 -19.78 -2.28
N LEU A 159 -15.73 -20.51 -1.46
CA LEU A 159 -15.71 -20.44 -0.01
C LEU A 159 -15.55 -21.80 0.69
N GLY A 160 -15.65 -22.92 -0.05
CA GLY A 160 -15.78 -24.26 0.52
C GLY A 160 -17.23 -24.58 0.90
N ASP A 161 -17.55 -25.88 0.95
CA ASP A 161 -18.87 -26.39 1.33
C ASP A 161 -19.11 -26.16 2.84
N PRO A 162 -20.14 -25.39 3.22
CA PRO A 162 -20.47 -25.16 4.63
C PRO A 162 -21.01 -26.42 5.35
N SER A 163 -21.45 -27.45 4.63
CA SER A 163 -21.87 -28.74 5.20
C SER A 163 -20.70 -29.60 5.67
N GLU A 164 -19.50 -29.35 5.14
CA GLU A 164 -18.23 -29.94 5.61
C GLU A 164 -17.69 -29.21 6.86
N ALA A 165 -18.20 -28.01 7.17
CA ALA A 165 -17.95 -27.33 8.45
C ALA A 165 -18.83 -27.96 9.54
N GLY A 166 -18.44 -29.18 9.98
CA GLY A 166 -19.10 -29.92 11.05
C GLY A 166 -19.24 -29.12 12.37
N PRO A 167 -19.99 -29.64 13.37
CA PRO A 167 -20.59 -28.90 14.50
C PRO A 167 -19.62 -28.31 15.55
N ALA A 168 -18.39 -27.99 15.20
CA ALA A 168 -17.38 -27.42 16.10
C ALA A 168 -17.67 -25.98 16.56
N ALA A 169 -18.70 -25.31 16.04
CA ALA A 169 -19.06 -23.93 16.42
C ALA A 169 -20.09 -23.83 17.58
N LEU A 170 -20.62 -24.96 18.06
CA LEU A 170 -21.45 -25.01 19.28
C LEU A 170 -20.67 -25.70 20.40
N GLY A 171 -19.56 -25.06 20.80
CA GLY A 171 -18.80 -25.41 21.98
C GLY A 171 -19.42 -24.80 23.23
N LEU A 172 -19.81 -25.70 24.15
CA LEU A 172 -20.13 -25.48 25.56
C LEU A 172 -19.09 -24.64 26.31
#